data_AF-A0A7X7NP58-F1
#
_entry.id   AF-A0A7X7NP58-F1
#
_cell.length_a   1.000
_cell.length_b   1.000
_cell.length_c   1.000
_cell.angle_alpha   90.00
_cell.angle_beta   90.00
_cell.angle_gamma   90.00
#
_symmetry.space_group_name_H-M   'P 1'
#
loop_
_entity.id
_entity.type
_entity.pdbx_description
1 polymer ?
#
loop_
_entity_poly.entity_id
_entity_poly.type
_entity_poly.pdbx_seq_one_letter_code
_entity_poly.pdbx_strand_id
1 'polypeptide(L)'
;SPNRVAEALTVGSSTSSDARSSFSNYGSCVDLFAPGSSITSAWHTSNSATNTISGTSMASPHAAGAAALYLEDNPSASPASVNAALVGAATPNRLSSIGSGSPNLLLHTTFDGSNPDPDPDPDPDPEPGCDLPETESGTLSGSGSYRYHPGSSGYYYSGSGTHVGCLSGPANADFDLYLEKWSGSRWVRVASSLSTGSEEQISYTGTAGYYSWQVRSYSGSGSYTFSLDRP
;
A
#
# COMPACT_ATOMS: atom_id res chain seq x y z
N SER A 1 -12.54 5.48 29.80
CA SER A 1 -13.42 4.48 29.15
C SER A 1 -13.74 4.95 27.75
N PRO A 2 -13.90 4.08 26.73
CA PRO A 2 -13.66 2.63 26.77
C PRO A 2 -12.17 2.24 26.67
N ASN A 3 -11.26 3.21 26.51
CA ASN A 3 -9.79 3.07 26.39
C ASN A 3 -9.03 2.33 27.51
N ARG A 4 -9.73 1.67 28.44
CA ARG A 4 -9.16 0.88 29.54
C ARG A 4 -9.62 -0.59 29.51
N VAL A 5 -10.43 -0.95 28.52
CA VAL A 5 -10.89 -2.33 28.31
C VAL A 5 -9.73 -3.08 27.65
N ALA A 6 -9.19 -4.08 28.34
CA ALA A 6 -7.97 -4.77 27.92
C ALA A 6 -8.18 -5.58 26.62
N GLU A 7 -9.42 -5.99 26.36
CA GLU A 7 -9.79 -6.76 25.17
C GLU A 7 -9.93 -5.88 23.92
N ALA A 8 -10.03 -4.56 24.07
CA ALA A 8 -10.18 -3.63 22.95
C ALA A 8 -8.81 -3.05 22.57
N LEU A 9 -8.52 -3.03 21.27
CA LEU A 9 -7.31 -2.37 20.74
C LEU A 9 -7.38 -0.86 20.98
N THR A 10 -6.55 -0.36 21.89
CA THR A 10 -6.50 1.05 22.27
C THR A 10 -5.43 1.79 21.49
N VAL A 11 -5.88 2.73 20.65
CA VAL A 11 -5.04 3.39 19.65
C VAL A 11 -4.71 4.82 20.05
N GLY A 12 -3.42 5.12 20.19
CA GLY A 12 -2.89 6.46 20.36
C GLY A 12 -2.77 7.22 19.02
N SER A 13 -2.64 8.54 19.07
CA SER A 13 -2.49 9.38 17.88
C SER A 13 -1.06 9.87 17.69
N SER A 14 -0.58 9.81 16.45
CA SER A 14 0.70 10.38 15.99
C SER A 14 0.50 11.49 14.95
N THR A 15 1.53 12.31 14.78
CA THR A 15 1.70 13.30 13.73
C THR A 15 2.43 12.71 12.53
N SER A 16 2.46 13.43 11.42
CA SER A 16 3.24 13.07 10.22
C SER A 16 4.76 13.07 10.41
N SER A 17 5.26 13.52 11.57
CA SER A 17 6.68 13.50 11.93
C SER A 17 7.00 12.38 12.92
N ASP A 18 6.15 11.35 12.99
CA ASP A 18 6.21 10.25 13.94
C ASP A 18 6.39 10.74 15.39
N ALA A 19 5.71 11.82 15.77
CA ALA A 19 5.62 12.26 17.17
C ALA A 19 4.23 11.93 17.70
N ARG A 20 4.12 11.57 18.99
CA ARG A 20 2.80 11.50 19.63
C ARG A 20 2.11 12.86 19.51
N SER A 21 0.88 12.87 19.01
CA SER A 21 0.04 14.07 18.98
C SER A 21 -0.10 14.63 20.39
N SER A 22 0.02 15.95 20.55
CA SER A 22 0.05 16.59 21.87
C SER A 22 -1.16 16.23 22.75
N PHE A 23 -2.34 16.10 22.12
CA PHE A 23 -3.62 15.73 22.74
C PHE A 23 -3.78 14.23 23.03
N SER A 24 -2.94 13.34 22.48
CA SER A 24 -3.12 11.90 22.63
C SER A 24 -2.86 11.47 24.07
N ASN A 25 -3.75 10.64 24.61
CA ASN A 25 -3.43 9.89 25.83
C ASN A 25 -2.24 8.95 25.59
N TYR A 26 -1.61 8.52 26.68
CA TYR A 26 -0.43 7.66 26.72
C TYR A 26 -0.48 6.74 27.96
N GLY A 27 0.43 5.78 28.04
CA GLY A 27 0.56 4.83 29.15
C GLY A 27 0.29 3.39 28.73
N SER A 28 0.37 2.48 29.69
CA SER A 28 0.34 1.03 29.47
C SER A 28 -1.01 0.48 28.98
N CYS A 29 -2.05 1.30 28.93
CA CYS A 29 -3.34 0.94 28.33
C CYS A 29 -3.40 1.25 26.83
N VAL A 30 -2.38 1.88 26.25
CA VAL A 30 -2.26 2.06 24.80
C VAL A 30 -1.55 0.83 24.24
N ASP A 31 -2.08 0.24 23.17
CA ASP A 31 -1.49 -0.94 22.52
C ASP A 31 -0.57 -0.54 21.36
N LEU A 32 -0.96 0.49 20.58
CA LEU A 32 -0.17 1.05 19.48
C LEU A 32 -0.63 2.47 19.15
N PHE A 33 0.11 3.18 18.29
CA PHE A 33 -0.26 4.49 17.74
C PHE A 33 -0.54 4.39 16.25
N ALA A 34 -1.38 5.28 15.73
CA ALA A 34 -1.65 5.44 14.31
C ALA A 34 -1.74 6.93 13.92
N PRO A 35 -1.72 7.29 12.62
CA PRO A 35 -1.88 8.68 12.19
C PRO A 35 -3.20 9.28 12.69
N GLY A 36 -3.14 10.41 13.38
CA GLY A 36 -4.36 11.07 13.87
C GLY A 36 -4.28 12.58 13.98
N SER A 37 -3.19 13.22 13.57
CA SER A 37 -3.13 14.67 13.41
C SER A 37 -3.24 15.05 11.93
N SER A 38 -4.07 16.03 11.62
CA SER A 38 -4.27 16.56 10.27
C SER A 38 -4.63 15.48 9.25
N ILE A 39 -5.59 14.63 9.60
CA ILE A 39 -6.10 13.57 8.72
C ILE A 39 -7.23 14.13 7.87
N THR A 40 -7.05 14.10 6.56
CA THR A 40 -8.08 14.43 5.58
C THR A 40 -8.95 13.20 5.31
N SER A 41 -10.26 13.36 5.41
CA SER A 41 -11.22 12.31 5.06
C SER A 41 -12.52 12.91 4.52
N ALA A 42 -13.47 12.06 4.13
CA ALA A 42 -14.79 12.45 3.68
C ALA A 42 -15.55 13.25 4.75
N TRP A 43 -16.47 14.11 4.31
CA TRP A 43 -17.25 14.96 5.20
C TRP A 43 -18.72 15.03 4.78
N HIS A 44 -19.61 15.11 5.78
CA HIS A 44 -21.05 14.96 5.59
C HIS A 44 -21.76 16.11 4.85
N THR A 45 -21.07 17.22 4.52
CA THR A 45 -21.71 18.41 3.96
C THR A 45 -22.01 18.30 2.46
N SER A 46 -21.39 17.35 1.75
CA SER A 46 -21.76 16.97 0.37
C SER A 46 -21.08 15.65 -0.04
N ASN A 47 -21.50 15.03 -1.14
CA ASN A 47 -20.90 13.77 -1.64
C ASN A 47 -19.44 13.89 -2.10
N SER A 48 -18.92 15.11 -2.28
CA SER A 48 -17.51 15.37 -2.62
C SER A 48 -16.80 16.18 -1.54
N ALA A 49 -17.41 16.36 -0.37
CA ALA A 49 -16.81 17.15 0.69
C ALA A 49 -15.72 16.36 1.41
N THR A 50 -14.63 17.05 1.73
CA THR A 50 -13.54 16.54 2.57
C THR A 50 -13.32 17.50 3.72
N ASN A 51 -12.82 17.00 4.84
CA ASN A 51 -12.38 17.83 5.95
C ASN A 51 -11.08 17.27 6.55
N THR A 52 -10.25 18.16 7.11
CA THR A 52 -8.98 17.80 7.73
C THR A 52 -9.04 18.10 9.22
N ILE A 53 -9.04 17.05 10.04
CA ILE A 53 -9.20 17.15 11.49
C ILE A 53 -8.20 16.28 12.24
N SER A 54 -8.11 16.49 13.55
CA SER A 54 -7.15 15.80 14.43
C SER A 54 -7.87 15.18 15.61
N GLY A 55 -7.46 13.97 15.98
CA GLY A 55 -7.96 13.26 17.14
C GLY A 55 -7.48 11.82 17.20
N THR A 56 -7.52 11.20 18.38
CA THR A 56 -7.43 9.73 18.48
C THR A 56 -8.62 9.09 17.76
N SER A 57 -9.76 9.78 17.66
CA SER A 57 -10.89 9.40 16.79
C SER A 57 -10.52 9.27 15.31
N MET A 58 -9.45 9.90 14.83
CA MET A 58 -8.93 9.74 13.47
C MET A 58 -7.87 8.64 13.39
N ALA A 59 -7.17 8.36 14.49
CA ALA A 59 -6.23 7.24 14.58
C ALA A 59 -6.95 5.89 14.68
N SER A 60 -8.02 5.80 15.46
CA SER A 60 -8.83 4.57 15.61
C SER A 60 -9.32 3.96 14.30
N PRO A 61 -9.90 4.70 13.32
CA PRO A 61 -10.34 4.11 12.06
C PRO A 61 -9.20 3.59 11.18
N HIS A 62 -7.96 4.09 11.32
CA HIS A 62 -6.83 3.48 10.63
C HIS A 62 -6.57 2.06 11.15
N ALA A 63 -6.58 1.87 12.48
CA ALA A 63 -6.42 0.55 13.08
C ALA A 63 -7.62 -0.37 12.79
N ALA A 64 -8.83 0.19 12.71
CA ALA A 64 -10.01 -0.56 12.30
C ALA A 64 -9.92 -1.04 10.84
N GLY A 65 -9.45 -0.19 9.94
CA GLY A 65 -9.16 -0.56 8.55
C GLY A 65 -8.10 -1.66 8.49
N ALA A 66 -6.96 -1.48 9.17
CA ALA A 66 -5.91 -2.49 9.25
C ALA A 66 -6.40 -3.85 9.80
N ALA A 67 -7.30 -3.83 10.79
CA ALA A 67 -7.95 -5.04 11.30
C ALA A 67 -8.86 -5.71 10.26
N ALA A 68 -9.54 -4.93 9.43
CA ALA A 68 -10.34 -5.45 8.32
C ALA A 68 -9.46 -6.12 7.27
N LEU A 69 -8.33 -5.50 6.89
CA LEU A 69 -7.35 -6.11 5.96
C LEU A 69 -6.78 -7.42 6.50
N TYR A 70 -6.51 -7.49 7.80
CA TYR A 70 -6.06 -8.76 8.38
C TYR A 70 -7.16 -9.83 8.35
N LEU A 71 -8.43 -9.44 8.58
CA LEU A 71 -9.58 -10.34 8.61
C LEU A 71 -9.99 -10.82 7.22
N GLU A 72 -9.67 -10.07 6.18
CA GLU A 72 -9.79 -10.47 4.79
C GLU A 72 -9.05 -11.79 4.52
N ASP A 73 -7.76 -11.85 4.84
CA ASP A 73 -6.96 -13.07 4.66
C ASP A 73 -7.22 -14.12 5.74
N ASN A 74 -7.71 -13.67 6.91
CA ASN A 74 -7.90 -14.51 8.08
C ASN A 74 -9.35 -14.42 8.60
N PRO A 75 -10.36 -14.82 7.81
CA PRO A 75 -11.78 -14.58 8.14
C PRO A 75 -12.25 -15.31 9.39
N SER A 76 -11.55 -16.36 9.81
CA SER A 76 -11.81 -17.08 11.07
C SER A 76 -11.00 -16.57 12.26
N ALA A 77 -10.21 -15.50 12.11
CA ALA A 77 -9.40 -14.97 13.19
C ALA A 77 -10.27 -14.42 14.32
N SER A 78 -9.91 -14.79 15.56
CA SER A 78 -10.55 -14.21 16.75
C SER A 78 -10.11 -12.75 16.93
N PRO A 79 -10.91 -11.90 17.61
CA PRO A 79 -10.47 -10.54 17.94
C PRO A 79 -9.11 -10.46 18.65
N ALA A 80 -8.80 -11.45 19.48
CA ALA A 80 -7.49 -11.55 20.14
C ALA A 80 -6.35 -11.83 19.15
N SER A 81 -6.59 -12.69 18.14
CA SER A 81 -5.65 -12.96 17.06
C SER A 81 -5.41 -11.73 16.20
N VAL A 82 -6.48 -10.99 15.87
CA VAL A 82 -6.38 -9.71 15.13
C VAL A 82 -5.55 -8.70 15.91
N ASN A 83 -5.81 -8.52 17.20
CA ASN A 83 -5.04 -7.60 18.05
C ASN A 83 -3.55 -7.99 18.08
N ALA A 84 -3.26 -9.28 18.31
CA ALA A 84 -1.88 -9.78 18.31
C ALA A 84 -1.17 -9.56 16.96
N ALA A 85 -1.86 -9.76 15.84
CA ALA A 85 -1.30 -9.51 14.51
C ALA A 85 -0.99 -8.03 14.28
N LEU A 86 -1.92 -7.13 14.63
CA LEU A 86 -1.73 -5.68 14.48
C LEU A 86 -0.58 -5.14 15.35
N VAL A 87 -0.48 -5.61 16.60
CA VAL A 87 0.62 -5.23 17.50
C VAL A 87 1.94 -5.83 17.03
N GLY A 88 1.93 -7.08 16.54
CA GLY A 88 3.13 -7.79 16.06
C GLY A 88 3.70 -7.21 14.75
N ALA A 89 2.83 -6.71 13.86
CA ALA A 89 3.21 -6.09 12.60
C ALA A 89 3.61 -4.61 12.74
N ALA A 90 3.22 -3.95 13.83
CA ALA A 90 3.49 -2.54 14.05
C ALA A 90 5.00 -2.22 13.97
N THR A 91 5.34 -1.10 13.34
CA THR A 91 6.73 -0.64 13.21
C THR A 91 7.25 -0.17 14.58
N PRO A 92 8.30 -0.80 15.12
CA PRO A 92 8.81 -0.46 16.44
C PRO A 92 9.74 0.76 16.40
N ASN A 93 9.77 1.52 17.49
CA ASN A 93 10.80 2.53 17.79
C ASN A 93 10.92 3.70 16.79
N ARG A 94 9.85 4.01 16.07
CA ARG A 94 9.81 5.22 15.21
C ARG A 94 9.26 6.44 15.91
N LEU A 95 8.44 6.25 16.95
CA LEU A 95 7.72 7.34 17.56
C LEU A 95 8.58 8.09 18.58
N SER A 96 8.44 9.42 18.58
CA SER A 96 9.01 10.32 19.58
C SER A 96 7.93 10.83 20.55
N SER A 97 8.36 11.19 21.77
CA SER A 97 7.48 11.78 22.81
C SER A 97 6.25 10.94 23.19
N ILE A 98 6.37 9.60 23.13
CA ILE A 98 5.26 8.64 23.35
C ILE A 98 4.64 8.63 24.75
N GLY A 99 5.30 9.26 25.73
CA GLY A 99 4.88 9.26 27.13
C GLY A 99 5.31 7.99 27.86
N SER A 100 5.50 8.11 29.18
CA SER A 100 5.99 7.00 30.02
C SER A 100 4.99 5.84 30.02
N GLY A 101 5.49 4.62 29.86
CA GLY A 101 4.70 3.38 29.89
C GLY A 101 3.95 3.05 28.59
N SER A 102 4.00 3.89 27.57
CA SER A 102 3.42 3.57 26.26
C SER A 102 4.32 2.61 25.45
N PRO A 103 3.75 1.72 24.63
CA PRO A 103 4.50 0.99 23.62
C PRO A 103 4.96 1.93 22.50
N ASN A 104 6.19 1.75 22.01
CA ASN A 104 6.69 2.49 20.85
C ASN A 104 6.39 1.70 19.57
N LEU A 105 5.11 1.61 19.22
CA LEU A 105 4.60 0.83 18.10
C LEU A 105 3.71 1.72 17.23
N LEU A 106 4.08 1.87 15.95
CA LEU A 106 3.31 2.58 14.95
C LEU A 106 2.61 1.58 14.03
N LEU A 107 1.29 1.72 13.85
CA LEU A 107 0.47 0.85 13.00
C LEU A 107 1.10 0.64 11.62
N HIS A 108 1.09 -0.61 11.17
CA HIS A 108 1.52 -1.02 9.84
C HIS A 108 0.54 -2.07 9.32
N THR A 109 0.36 -2.14 7.99
CA THR A 109 -0.68 -2.99 7.36
C THR A 109 -0.12 -4.24 6.68
N THR A 110 1.20 -4.47 6.69
CA THR A 110 1.77 -5.73 6.19
C THR A 110 1.95 -6.71 7.34
N PHE A 111 1.20 -7.80 7.37
CA PHE A 111 1.10 -8.69 8.54
C PHE A 111 1.99 -9.94 8.48
N ASP A 112 2.64 -10.20 7.35
CA ASP A 112 3.40 -11.41 7.01
C ASP A 112 4.74 -11.14 6.29
N GLY A 113 5.03 -9.87 5.97
CA GLY A 113 6.17 -9.50 5.11
C GLY A 113 5.93 -9.70 3.61
N SER A 114 4.71 -10.07 3.20
CA SER A 114 4.18 -10.12 1.83
C SER A 114 2.92 -9.27 1.79
N ASN A 115 3.01 -8.04 1.27
CA ASN A 115 1.91 -7.08 1.16
C ASN A 115 0.56 -7.76 0.80
N PRO A 116 -0.36 -7.98 1.75
CA PRO A 116 -1.67 -8.51 1.42
C PRO A 116 -2.52 -7.37 0.87
N ASP A 117 -3.11 -7.64 -0.28
CA ASP A 117 -4.03 -6.78 -1.01
C ASP A 117 -5.19 -6.35 -0.08
N PRO A 118 -5.50 -5.04 0.02
CA PRO A 118 -6.46 -4.53 0.99
C PRO A 118 -7.98 -4.63 0.64
N ASP A 119 -8.44 -5.54 -0.22
CA ASP A 119 -9.86 -5.59 -0.64
C ASP A 119 -10.52 -7.00 -0.73
N PRO A 120 -11.31 -7.41 0.28
CA PRO A 120 -11.99 -8.72 0.30
C PRO A 120 -13.40 -8.68 -0.27
N ASP A 121 -13.76 -7.73 -1.14
CA ASP A 121 -15.06 -7.78 -1.79
C ASP A 121 -15.05 -8.77 -2.98
N PRO A 122 -16.09 -9.62 -3.15
CA PRO A 122 -16.24 -10.42 -4.35
C PRO A 122 -16.58 -9.50 -5.52
N ASP A 123 -15.55 -9.04 -6.22
CA ASP A 123 -15.65 -8.17 -7.38
C ASP A 123 -16.41 -8.89 -8.51
N PRO A 124 -17.46 -8.29 -9.13
CA PRO A 124 -18.10 -8.85 -10.32
C PRO A 124 -17.18 -8.91 -11.55
N ASP A 125 -15.95 -8.40 -11.45
CA ASP A 125 -14.88 -8.52 -12.44
C ASP A 125 -13.59 -8.89 -11.69
N PRO A 126 -13.02 -10.10 -11.84
CA PRO A 126 -11.82 -10.46 -11.09
C PRO A 126 -10.69 -9.45 -11.39
N GLU A 127 -10.16 -8.82 -10.34
CA GLU A 127 -8.78 -8.33 -10.26
C GLU A 127 -7.92 -9.32 -11.07
N PRO A 128 -7.34 -8.92 -12.22
CA PRO A 128 -6.53 -9.84 -12.99
C PRO A 128 -5.32 -10.19 -12.15
N GLY A 129 -5.40 -11.32 -11.46
CA GLY A 129 -4.26 -11.91 -10.79
C GLY A 129 -3.10 -11.98 -11.77
N CYS A 130 -1.88 -12.08 -11.25
CA CYS A 130 -0.65 -12.02 -12.04
C CYS A 130 -0.47 -13.17 -13.09
N ASP A 131 -1.51 -13.97 -13.31
CA ASP A 131 -1.70 -14.91 -14.43
C ASP A 131 -2.22 -14.16 -15.68
N LEU A 132 -1.46 -13.15 -16.13
CA LEU A 132 -1.74 -12.41 -17.35
C LEU A 132 -1.14 -13.16 -18.56
N PRO A 133 -1.73 -13.05 -19.77
CA PRO A 133 -1.40 -13.90 -20.91
C PRO A 133 0.02 -13.75 -21.43
N GLU A 134 0.67 -12.62 -21.18
CA GLU A 134 2.07 -12.39 -21.54
C GLU A 134 2.93 -12.27 -20.29
N THR A 135 3.96 -13.11 -20.17
CA THR A 135 4.90 -13.08 -19.05
C THR A 135 6.34 -12.94 -19.56
N GLU A 136 7.07 -11.99 -18.97
CA GLU A 136 8.49 -11.79 -19.18
C GLU A 136 9.25 -11.86 -17.84
N SER A 137 10.53 -12.19 -17.88
CA SER A 137 11.39 -12.14 -16.70
C SER A 137 12.53 -11.16 -16.91
N GLY A 138 13.04 -10.59 -15.83
CA GLY A 138 14.20 -9.72 -15.88
C GLY A 138 15.03 -9.76 -14.61
N THR A 139 16.13 -9.01 -14.61
CA THR A 139 17.01 -8.89 -13.46
C THR A 139 17.48 -7.44 -13.35
N LEU A 140 17.38 -6.88 -12.15
CA LEU A 140 17.90 -5.57 -11.80
C LEU A 140 19.14 -5.72 -10.91
N SER A 141 20.20 -5.00 -11.25
CA SER A 141 21.54 -5.16 -10.64
C SER A 141 21.78 -4.28 -9.40
N GLY A 142 20.78 -3.52 -8.95
CA GLY A 142 20.93 -2.59 -7.82
C GLY A 142 20.03 -1.36 -7.96
N SER A 143 19.99 -0.53 -6.92
CA SER A 143 19.27 0.75 -6.88
C SER A 143 19.50 1.59 -8.13
N GLY A 144 18.41 2.12 -8.69
CA GLY A 144 18.41 2.92 -9.90
C GLY A 144 18.48 2.13 -11.20
N SER A 145 18.68 0.80 -11.16
CA SER A 145 18.58 -0.05 -12.35
C SER A 145 17.13 -0.10 -12.84
N TYR A 146 16.93 -0.14 -14.16
CA TYR A 146 15.61 -0.29 -14.75
C TYR A 146 15.66 -1.14 -16.03
N ARG A 147 14.48 -1.62 -16.43
CA ARG A 147 14.24 -2.39 -17.65
C ARG A 147 12.90 -1.99 -18.24
N TYR A 148 12.79 -2.10 -19.55
CA TYR A 148 11.55 -1.83 -20.28
C TYR A 148 10.92 -3.13 -20.79
N HIS A 149 9.59 -3.14 -20.87
CA HIS A 149 8.80 -4.27 -21.33
C HIS A 149 7.62 -3.82 -22.24
N PRO A 150 7.27 -4.61 -23.27
CA PRO A 150 8.06 -5.70 -23.85
C PRO A 150 9.30 -5.13 -24.57
N GLY A 151 10.49 -5.58 -24.19
CA GLY A 151 11.75 -5.03 -24.71
C GLY A 151 11.88 -3.50 -24.58
N SER A 152 12.84 -2.91 -25.30
CA SER A 152 13.14 -1.46 -25.18
C SER A 152 12.22 -0.54 -25.99
N SER A 153 11.36 -1.10 -26.84
CA SER A 153 10.55 -0.33 -27.81
C SER A 153 9.08 -0.23 -27.43
N GLY A 154 8.65 -0.97 -26.40
CA GLY A 154 7.24 -1.04 -26.02
C GLY A 154 6.40 -1.76 -27.07
N TYR A 155 5.10 -1.47 -27.08
CA TYR A 155 4.12 -2.02 -28.02
C TYR A 155 3.18 -0.93 -28.54
N TYR A 156 2.52 -1.22 -29.66
CA TYR A 156 1.46 -0.38 -30.21
C TYR A 156 0.10 -1.05 -29.96
N TYR A 157 -0.89 -0.25 -29.58
CA TYR A 157 -2.28 -0.66 -29.50
C TYR A 157 -3.16 0.26 -30.36
N SER A 158 -4.03 -0.33 -31.18
CA SER A 158 -4.81 0.38 -32.19
C SER A 158 -6.18 0.88 -31.71
N GLY A 159 -6.67 0.41 -30.57
CA GLY A 159 -8.00 0.72 -30.04
C GLY A 159 -7.98 1.54 -28.74
N SER A 160 -9.10 1.57 -28.01
CA SER A 160 -9.14 1.93 -26.58
C SER A 160 -9.34 0.66 -25.76
N GLY A 161 -8.75 0.58 -24.57
CA GLY A 161 -8.84 -0.62 -23.76
C GLY A 161 -7.93 -0.55 -22.53
N THR A 162 -8.06 -1.54 -21.66
CA THR A 162 -7.35 -1.59 -20.39
C THR A 162 -6.00 -2.28 -20.57
N HIS A 163 -4.93 -1.61 -20.16
CA HIS A 163 -3.61 -2.19 -20.01
C HIS A 163 -3.45 -2.65 -18.56
N VAL A 164 -3.10 -3.91 -18.38
CA VAL A 164 -2.85 -4.48 -17.05
C VAL A 164 -1.41 -4.96 -16.99
N GLY A 165 -0.71 -4.65 -15.91
CA GLY A 165 0.65 -5.12 -15.65
C GLY A 165 0.78 -5.54 -14.19
N CYS A 166 1.39 -6.69 -13.95
CA CYS A 166 1.76 -7.17 -12.63
C CYS A 166 3.25 -7.51 -12.57
N LEU A 167 3.93 -7.00 -11.56
CA LEU A 167 5.33 -7.26 -11.23
C LEU A 167 5.39 -8.12 -9.97
N SER A 168 6.24 -9.15 -9.99
CA SER A 168 6.61 -9.92 -8.81
C SER A 168 8.13 -10.04 -8.75
N GLY A 169 8.73 -9.57 -7.66
CA GLY A 169 10.16 -9.55 -7.44
C GLY A 169 10.58 -10.18 -6.11
N PRO A 170 11.84 -9.98 -5.68
CA PRO A 170 12.36 -10.58 -4.46
C PRO A 170 12.01 -9.73 -3.23
N ALA A 171 11.56 -10.39 -2.15
CA ALA A 171 11.11 -9.75 -0.90
C ALA A 171 12.09 -8.77 -0.23
N ASN A 172 13.38 -8.82 -0.59
CA ASN A 172 14.42 -7.93 -0.07
C ASN A 172 14.72 -6.73 -0.98
N ALA A 173 13.86 -6.43 -1.96
CA ALA A 173 14.00 -5.32 -2.88
C ALA A 173 12.74 -4.45 -2.91
N ASP A 174 12.95 -3.22 -3.38
CA ASP A 174 11.92 -2.22 -3.60
C ASP A 174 11.94 -1.91 -5.11
N PHE A 175 10.98 -2.50 -5.83
CA PHE A 175 10.87 -2.40 -7.28
C PHE A 175 9.57 -1.69 -7.65
N ASP A 176 9.69 -0.58 -8.35
CA ASP A 176 8.58 0.20 -8.89
C ASP A 176 8.16 -0.27 -10.29
N LEU A 177 6.88 -0.10 -10.61
CA LEU A 177 6.33 -0.29 -11.95
C LEU A 177 5.79 1.04 -12.51
N TYR A 178 6.07 1.31 -13.78
CA TYR A 178 5.55 2.46 -14.51
C TYR A 178 4.98 2.05 -15.85
N LEU A 179 3.86 2.66 -16.24
CA LEU A 179 3.35 2.63 -17.61
C LEU A 179 3.57 4.00 -18.26
N GLU A 180 4.16 3.98 -19.46
CA GLU A 180 4.45 5.16 -20.25
C GLU A 180 3.69 5.11 -21.58
N LYS A 181 3.16 6.25 -22.03
CA LYS A 181 2.55 6.43 -23.35
C LYS A 181 3.40 7.38 -24.19
N TRP A 182 3.59 7.05 -25.47
CA TRP A 182 4.25 7.93 -26.42
C TRP A 182 3.35 9.12 -26.77
N SER A 183 3.86 10.33 -26.55
CA SER A 183 3.17 11.59 -26.88
C SER A 183 3.38 12.08 -28.31
N GLY A 184 4.17 11.37 -29.12
CA GLY A 184 4.64 11.83 -30.44
C GLY A 184 6.07 12.38 -30.43
N SER A 185 6.60 12.76 -29.26
CA SER A 185 7.98 13.29 -29.12
C SER A 185 8.75 12.77 -27.91
N ARG A 186 8.04 12.28 -26.88
CA ARG A 186 8.62 11.68 -25.68
C ARG A 186 7.66 10.66 -25.07
N TRP A 187 8.22 9.72 -24.33
CA TRP A 187 7.47 8.87 -23.41
C TRP A 187 7.00 9.70 -22.21
N VAL A 188 5.73 9.51 -21.83
CA VAL A 188 5.10 10.19 -20.70
C VAL A 188 4.51 9.14 -19.79
N ARG A 189 4.85 9.18 -18.49
CA ARG A 189 4.23 8.30 -17.49
C ARG A 189 2.73 8.59 -17.41
N VAL A 190 1.93 7.55 -17.64
CA VAL A 190 0.47 7.62 -17.58
C VAL A 190 -0.09 6.85 -16.39
N ALA A 191 0.68 5.92 -15.82
CA ALA A 191 0.39 5.26 -14.56
C ALA A 191 1.68 4.82 -13.86
N SER A 192 1.62 4.61 -12.55
CA SER A 192 2.73 4.13 -11.73
C SER A 192 2.21 3.44 -10.47
N SER A 193 2.95 2.43 -10.01
CA SER A 193 2.79 1.79 -8.72
C SER A 193 4.17 1.73 -8.05
N LEU A 194 4.23 2.21 -6.80
CA LEU A 194 5.46 2.61 -6.08
C LEU A 194 5.39 2.12 -4.63
N SER A 195 4.96 0.88 -4.41
CA SER A 195 4.95 0.30 -3.07
C SER A 195 6.38 0.17 -2.55
N THR A 196 6.55 -0.08 -1.26
CA THR A 196 7.89 -0.30 -0.67
C THR A 196 8.43 -1.72 -0.90
N GLY A 197 7.66 -2.58 -1.56
CA GLY A 197 8.00 -3.97 -1.86
C GLY A 197 8.49 -4.14 -3.29
N SER A 198 8.61 -5.39 -3.71
CA SER A 198 9.00 -5.75 -5.08
C SER A 198 7.83 -6.23 -5.93
N GLU A 199 6.61 -6.05 -5.43
CA GLU A 199 5.35 -6.48 -6.05
C GLU A 199 4.54 -5.24 -6.40
N GLU A 200 4.12 -5.13 -7.65
CA GLU A 200 3.44 -3.93 -8.14
C GLU A 200 2.38 -4.29 -9.18
N GLN A 201 1.28 -3.56 -9.21
CA GLN A 201 0.21 -3.78 -10.18
C GLN A 201 -0.31 -2.45 -10.71
N ILE A 202 -0.64 -2.42 -12.00
CA ILE A 202 -1.21 -1.25 -12.66
C ILE A 202 -2.33 -1.73 -13.58
N SER A 203 -3.51 -1.13 -13.44
CA SER A 203 -4.59 -1.17 -14.42
C SER A 203 -4.83 0.24 -14.99
N TYR A 204 -4.79 0.39 -16.31
CA TYR A 204 -4.91 1.69 -16.97
C TYR A 204 -5.72 1.62 -18.28
N THR A 205 -6.87 2.29 -18.33
CA THR A 205 -7.64 2.44 -19.57
C THR A 205 -6.98 3.46 -20.51
N GLY A 206 -6.38 2.96 -21.58
CA GLY A 206 -5.70 3.72 -22.61
C GLY A 206 -6.53 3.95 -23.88
N THR A 207 -6.04 4.86 -24.71
CA THR A 207 -6.49 5.08 -26.10
C THR A 207 -5.36 4.71 -27.06
N ALA A 208 -5.67 4.57 -28.35
CA ALA A 208 -4.70 4.10 -29.33
C ALA A 208 -3.37 4.86 -29.26
N GLY A 209 -2.26 4.14 -29.41
CA GLY A 209 -0.92 4.69 -29.28
C GLY A 209 0.14 3.66 -28.93
N TYR A 210 1.37 4.15 -28.75
CA TYR A 210 2.47 3.35 -28.26
C TYR A 210 2.56 3.43 -26.73
N TYR A 211 2.80 2.29 -26.12
CA TYR A 211 2.91 2.10 -24.67
C TYR A 211 4.18 1.34 -24.34
N SER A 212 4.77 1.63 -23.19
CA SER A 212 5.95 0.92 -22.67
C SER A 212 5.83 0.79 -21.15
N TRP A 213 6.14 -0.38 -20.64
CA TRP A 213 6.28 -0.63 -19.21
C TRP A 213 7.73 -0.43 -18.79
N GLN A 214 7.95 0.10 -17.60
CA GLN A 214 9.27 0.22 -16.98
C GLN A 214 9.21 -0.41 -15.59
N VAL A 215 10.07 -1.39 -15.36
CA VAL A 215 10.37 -1.94 -14.03
C VAL A 215 11.65 -1.29 -13.54
N ARG A 216 11.65 -0.71 -12.33
CA ARG A 216 12.79 0.02 -11.79
C ARG A 216 13.05 -0.41 -10.36
N SER A 217 14.32 -0.56 -9.99
CA SER A 217 14.71 -0.74 -8.60
C SER A 217 14.85 0.62 -7.95
N TYR A 218 14.00 0.92 -6.99
CA TYR A 218 14.24 2.00 -6.04
C TYR A 218 15.37 1.57 -5.08
N SER A 219 15.26 0.36 -4.52
CA SER A 219 16.32 -0.27 -3.73
C SER A 219 16.41 -1.78 -3.93
N GLY A 220 17.53 -2.38 -3.53
CA GLY A 220 17.78 -3.81 -3.69
C GLY A 220 18.16 -4.24 -5.11
N SER A 221 18.22 -5.55 -5.33
CA SER A 221 18.59 -6.17 -6.60
C SER A 221 18.02 -7.58 -6.67
N GLY A 222 17.82 -8.10 -7.87
CA GLY A 222 17.42 -9.49 -8.06
C GLY A 222 16.58 -9.69 -9.30
N SER A 223 16.15 -10.93 -9.48
CA SER A 223 15.29 -11.33 -10.58
C SER A 223 13.82 -11.05 -10.26
N TYR A 224 13.05 -10.71 -11.29
CA TYR A 224 11.61 -10.50 -11.21
C TYR A 224 10.91 -11.16 -12.39
N THR A 225 9.61 -11.37 -12.22
CA THR A 225 8.66 -11.72 -13.26
C THR A 225 7.72 -10.55 -13.48
N PHE A 226 7.47 -10.19 -14.73
CA PHE A 226 6.52 -9.17 -15.14
C PHE A 226 5.51 -9.79 -16.09
N SER A 227 4.26 -9.86 -15.66
CA SER A 227 3.14 -10.30 -16.48
C SER A 227 2.36 -9.08 -16.96
N LEU A 228 1.79 -9.14 -18.16
CA LEU A 228 0.98 -8.07 -18.72
C LEU A 228 -0.18 -8.62 -19.56
N ASP A 229 -1.28 -7.88 -19.57
CA ASP A 229 -2.39 -8.04 -20.49
C ASP A 229 -2.53 -6.78 -21.34
N ARG A 230 -2.56 -6.97 -22.65
CA ARG A 230 -2.75 -5.88 -23.61
C ARG A 230 -4.18 -5.96 -24.13
N PRO A 231 -4.86 -4.82 -24.26
CA PRO A 231 -6.20 -4.79 -24.83
C PRO A 231 -6.24 -5.21 -26.30
#